data_AF-A0A9Q5HSG3-F1
#
_entry.id   AF-A0A9Q5HSG3-F1
#
_cell.length_a   1.000
_cell.length_b   1.000
_cell.length_c   1.000
_cell.angle_alpha   90.00
_cell.angle_beta   90.00
_cell.angle_gamma   90.00
#
_symmetry.space_group_name_H-M   'P 1'
#
loop_
_entity.id
_entity.type
_entity.pdbx_description
1 polymer ?
#
loop_
_entity_poly.entity_id
_entity_poly.type
_entity_poly.pdbx_seq_one_letter_code
_entity_poly.pdbx_strand_id
1 'polypeptide(L)'
;MANKSLYLVAILSTPTLLSNALSPRFIDCQLQKPINASSVLGCPSGTLFVSSTDLRANFSSIQEAIVSLPDQGRAFILLGEGEYHETVNITRSGPLTLLGQLNTNALSPTSNASARNLVTIWNNIFVQEGMDDAQSSVLLVAPSFNASLIGAGPTGAPLQPLFGITDFKAYNINFEDRAADFAISQALVTDISYANASFYGCTFASYQDTWYTGRNASTYVVDSIIFGQTDYLFGFGTAWFEDIILANRACGGGIVAWKGTNRTDAPGNRYGAYINNSKIIRSPDANATLDITGKCFLGRPWNDLATTIYMRRPWNDLATTIYMRTFMDDTIQPAGWTPFDSARPTIMNTTFYAEFHNFGPGSNTSQRVHDHILTPAEAADFTLEEVFLERPKWIDFTYEH
;
A
#
# COMPACT_ATOMS: atom_id res chain seq x y z
N MET A 1 -15.37 -45.24 -46.52
CA MET A 1 -15.97 -43.96 -46.10
C MET A 1 -15.88 -43.88 -44.58
N ALA A 2 -14.95 -43.08 -44.06
CA ALA A 2 -14.91 -42.71 -42.64
C ALA A 2 -14.24 -41.34 -42.57
N ASN A 3 -15.06 -40.30 -42.36
CA ASN A 3 -14.67 -38.91 -42.37
C ASN A 3 -14.18 -38.55 -40.96
N LYS A 4 -12.90 -38.22 -40.80
CA LYS A 4 -12.36 -37.68 -39.53
C LYS A 4 -12.46 -36.15 -39.59
N SER A 5 -13.45 -35.59 -38.91
CA SER A 5 -13.53 -34.14 -38.66
C SER A 5 -12.50 -33.76 -37.60
N LEU A 6 -11.51 -32.96 -38.01
CA LEU A 6 -10.66 -32.19 -37.10
C LEU A 6 -11.50 -31.02 -36.55
N TYR A 7 -11.72 -30.99 -35.24
CA TYR A 7 -12.21 -29.79 -34.56
C TYR A 7 -11.00 -28.88 -34.28
N LEU A 8 -10.90 -27.78 -35.03
CA LEU A 8 -9.99 -26.69 -34.75
C LEU A 8 -10.59 -25.87 -33.60
N VAL A 9 -10.04 -26.00 -32.39
CA VAL A 9 -10.39 -25.11 -31.28
C VAL A 9 -9.71 -23.78 -31.56
N ALA A 10 -10.49 -22.81 -32.02
CA ALA A 10 -10.06 -21.42 -32.10
C ALA A 10 -9.94 -20.89 -30.66
N ILE A 11 -8.70 -20.78 -30.17
CA ILE A 11 -8.39 -20.03 -28.96
C ILE A 11 -8.61 -18.57 -29.31
N LEU A 12 -9.78 -18.04 -28.93
CA LEU A 12 -10.04 -16.61 -28.93
C LEU A 12 -9.11 -15.98 -27.89
N SER A 13 -7.96 -15.49 -28.33
CA SER A 13 -7.14 -14.59 -27.55
C SER A 13 -7.96 -13.34 -27.29
N THR A 14 -8.43 -13.17 -26.06
CA THR A 14 -8.95 -11.89 -25.58
C THR A 14 -7.85 -10.84 -25.78
N PRO A 15 -8.12 -9.71 -26.44
CA PRO A 15 -7.14 -8.64 -26.54
C PRO A 15 -6.87 -8.15 -25.12
N THR A 16 -5.65 -8.37 -24.63
CA THR A 16 -5.14 -7.67 -23.45
C THR A 16 -5.19 -6.19 -23.77
N LEU A 17 -6.17 -5.49 -23.20
CA LEU A 17 -6.12 -4.03 -23.05
C LEU A 17 -4.88 -3.73 -22.22
N LEU A 18 -3.80 -3.37 -22.91
CA LEU A 18 -2.60 -2.83 -22.31
C LEU A 18 -2.95 -1.40 -21.88
N SER A 19 -3.38 -1.25 -20.63
CA SER A 19 -3.40 0.05 -19.96
C SER A 19 -1.94 0.46 -19.73
N ASN A 20 -1.54 1.59 -20.31
CA ASN A 20 -0.26 2.19 -19.97
C ASN A 20 -0.43 2.83 -18.59
N ALA A 21 -0.12 2.09 -17.53
CA ALA A 21 -0.35 2.56 -16.17
C ALA A 21 0.65 3.66 -15.77
N LEU A 22 0.27 4.93 -16.01
CA LEU A 22 1.03 6.15 -15.77
C LEU A 22 0.08 7.35 -15.68
N SER A 23 0.43 8.37 -14.88
CA SER A 23 -0.30 9.65 -14.89
C SER A 23 0.06 10.40 -16.18
N PRO A 24 -0.89 10.64 -17.12
CA PRO A 24 -0.59 11.41 -18.33
C PRO A 24 -0.12 12.84 -18.00
N ARG A 25 -0.47 13.34 -16.81
CA ARG A 25 -0.13 14.69 -16.35
C ARG A 25 1.34 14.87 -16.00
N PHE A 26 1.99 13.86 -15.42
CA PHE A 26 3.35 13.99 -14.87
C PHE A 26 4.42 13.29 -15.71
N ILE A 27 4.02 12.53 -16.74
CA ILE A 27 4.96 11.80 -17.57
C ILE A 27 6.03 12.69 -18.19
N ASP A 28 5.66 13.84 -18.76
CA ASP A 28 6.60 14.79 -19.34
C ASP A 28 7.59 15.35 -18.34
N CYS A 29 7.22 15.45 -17.06
CA CYS A 29 8.14 15.82 -15.98
C CYS A 29 9.08 14.67 -15.65
N GLN A 30 8.54 13.47 -15.45
CA GLN A 30 9.26 12.30 -14.95
C GLN A 30 10.28 11.72 -15.93
N LEU A 31 10.08 11.85 -17.24
CA LEU A 31 11.03 11.28 -18.20
C LEU A 31 12.44 11.87 -18.06
N GLN A 32 13.47 11.03 -18.16
CA GLN A 32 14.86 11.51 -18.21
C GLN A 32 15.08 12.54 -19.32
N LYS A 33 15.85 13.58 -19.00
CA LYS A 33 16.13 14.69 -19.92
C LYS A 33 17.57 14.66 -20.41
N PRO A 34 17.82 15.00 -21.69
CA PRO A 34 19.18 15.16 -22.21
C PRO A 34 20.02 16.11 -21.35
N ILE A 35 21.34 15.92 -21.35
CA ILE A 35 22.27 16.67 -20.50
C ILE A 35 22.26 18.19 -20.77
N ASN A 36 21.89 18.59 -21.99
CA ASN A 36 21.79 19.99 -22.41
C ASN A 36 20.40 20.62 -22.17
N ALA A 37 19.46 19.87 -21.58
CA ALA A 37 18.14 20.34 -21.21
C ALA A 37 18.02 20.53 -19.69
N SER A 38 17.05 21.34 -19.27
CA SER A 38 16.67 21.44 -17.86
C SER A 38 16.12 20.10 -17.37
N SER A 39 16.57 19.62 -16.20
CA SER A 39 16.08 18.38 -15.59
C SER A 39 14.60 18.44 -15.24
N VAL A 40 14.07 19.65 -14.99
CA VAL A 40 12.66 19.89 -14.63
C VAL A 40 11.82 20.34 -15.82
N LEU A 41 12.30 20.16 -17.06
CA LEU A 41 11.50 20.45 -18.25
C LEU A 41 10.23 19.58 -18.24
N GLY A 42 9.06 20.21 -18.47
CA GLY A 42 7.76 19.52 -18.39
C GLY A 42 7.20 19.39 -16.97
N CYS A 43 7.95 19.79 -15.95
CA CYS A 43 7.47 19.81 -14.57
C CYS A 43 6.64 21.06 -14.25
N PRO A 44 5.74 20.98 -13.24
CA PRO A 44 5.11 22.16 -12.68
C PRO A 44 6.12 23.23 -12.27
N SER A 45 5.74 24.51 -12.41
CA SER A 45 6.61 25.63 -12.04
C SER A 45 7.04 25.55 -10.58
N GLY A 46 8.33 25.77 -10.31
CA GLY A 46 8.91 25.70 -8.97
C GLY A 46 9.24 24.29 -8.48
N THR A 47 9.21 23.28 -9.36
CA THR A 47 9.66 21.92 -9.01
C THR A 47 11.14 21.91 -8.63
N LEU A 48 11.45 21.32 -7.46
CA LEU A 48 12.81 21.04 -7.05
C LEU A 48 13.29 19.74 -7.70
N PHE A 49 14.54 19.69 -8.14
CA PHE A 49 15.17 18.47 -8.63
C PHE A 49 16.16 17.94 -7.60
N VAL A 50 16.06 16.66 -7.26
CA VAL A 50 16.93 16.00 -6.27
C VAL A 50 17.67 14.84 -6.94
N SER A 51 18.99 14.84 -6.87
CA SER A 51 19.82 13.74 -7.38
C SER A 51 21.16 13.72 -6.66
N SER A 52 21.62 12.53 -6.29
CA SER A 52 22.94 12.33 -5.70
C SER A 52 24.07 12.39 -6.75
N THR A 53 23.75 12.25 -8.04
CA THR A 53 24.73 12.13 -9.12
C THR A 53 24.61 13.22 -10.21
N ASP A 54 23.44 13.84 -10.38
CA ASP A 54 23.24 14.87 -11.40
C ASP A 54 23.60 16.27 -10.86
N LEU A 55 24.61 16.90 -11.45
CA LEU A 55 25.10 18.24 -11.08
C LEU A 55 24.07 19.36 -11.30
N ARG A 56 22.97 19.09 -12.01
CA ARG A 56 21.86 20.03 -12.20
C ARG A 56 20.89 20.04 -11.01
N ALA A 57 21.02 19.12 -10.05
CA ALA A 57 20.13 19.00 -8.91
C ALA A 57 20.23 20.19 -7.95
N ASN A 58 19.09 20.54 -7.37
CA ASN A 58 19.01 21.52 -6.29
C ASN A 58 19.52 20.93 -4.97
N PHE A 59 19.31 19.64 -4.74
CA PHE A 59 19.69 18.90 -3.53
C PHE A 59 20.19 17.50 -3.88
N SER A 60 21.02 16.93 -3.02
CA SER A 60 21.42 15.51 -3.07
C SER A 60 20.60 14.61 -2.15
N SER A 61 19.96 15.18 -1.11
CA SER A 61 19.06 14.48 -0.18
C SER A 61 17.61 14.90 -0.40
N ILE A 62 16.69 13.94 -0.35
CA ILE A 62 15.25 14.19 -0.45
C ILE A 62 14.77 14.90 0.81
N GLN A 63 15.26 14.49 1.98
CA GLN A 63 14.90 15.12 3.24
C GLN A 63 15.29 16.60 3.29
N GLU A 64 16.49 16.95 2.82
CA GLU A 64 16.93 18.35 2.74
C GLU A 64 16.05 19.18 1.79
N ALA A 65 15.68 18.61 0.64
CA ALA A 65 14.76 19.26 -0.29
C ALA A 65 13.39 19.52 0.35
N ILE A 66 12.85 18.57 1.10
CA ILE A 66 11.58 18.72 1.83
C ILE A 66 11.69 19.81 2.90
N VAL A 67 12.76 19.83 3.69
CA VAL A 67 12.99 20.85 4.73
C VAL A 67 13.14 22.25 4.14
N SER A 68 13.62 22.37 2.90
CA SER A 68 13.73 23.66 2.21
C SER A 68 12.38 24.28 1.80
N LEU A 69 11.31 23.47 1.75
CA LEU A 69 9.99 23.93 1.34
C LEU A 69 9.29 24.69 2.47
N PRO A 70 8.47 25.71 2.14
CA PRO A 70 7.57 26.30 3.13
C PRO A 70 6.57 25.26 3.65
N ASP A 71 6.14 25.42 4.90
CA ASP A 71 5.14 24.53 5.51
C ASP A 71 3.85 24.49 4.68
N GLN A 72 3.37 25.66 4.22
CA GLN A 72 2.18 25.82 3.39
C GLN A 72 2.50 25.89 1.90
N GLY A 73 1.46 25.75 1.07
CA GLY A 73 1.53 25.89 -0.38
C GLY A 73 1.89 24.58 -1.09
N ARG A 74 1.43 24.45 -2.34
CA ARG A 74 1.67 23.26 -3.16
C ARG A 74 3.13 23.24 -3.62
N ALA A 75 3.80 22.11 -3.45
CA ALA A 75 5.17 21.90 -3.93
C ALA A 75 5.32 20.58 -4.69
N PHE A 76 6.34 20.53 -5.53
CA PHE A 76 6.68 19.38 -6.36
C PHE A 76 8.18 19.11 -6.24
N ILE A 77 8.54 17.83 -6.14
CA ILE A 77 9.94 17.39 -6.16
C ILE A 77 10.07 16.27 -7.20
N LEU A 78 10.95 16.47 -8.17
CA LEU A 78 11.41 15.43 -9.09
C LEU A 78 12.65 14.76 -8.50
N LEU A 79 12.59 13.45 -8.31
CA LEU A 79 13.68 12.61 -7.83
C LEU A 79 14.36 12.00 -9.05
N GLY A 80 15.66 12.26 -9.21
CA GLY A 80 16.47 11.66 -10.25
C GLY A 80 16.70 10.15 -10.03
N GLU A 81 17.08 9.44 -11.09
CA GLU A 81 17.54 8.06 -10.99
C GLU A 81 18.61 7.91 -9.90
N GLY A 82 18.46 6.87 -9.07
CA GLY A 82 19.44 6.55 -8.04
C GLY A 82 18.82 5.88 -6.81
N GLU A 83 19.72 5.49 -5.92
CA GLU A 83 19.38 5.00 -4.59
C GLU A 83 19.64 6.10 -3.55
N TYR A 84 18.67 6.30 -2.67
CA TYR A 84 18.68 7.29 -1.60
C TYR A 84 18.58 6.55 -0.27
N HIS A 85 19.71 6.43 0.44
CA HIS A 85 19.74 5.82 1.78
C HIS A 85 19.38 6.88 2.83
N GLU A 86 18.08 7.03 3.10
CA GLU A 86 17.58 8.00 4.07
C GLU A 86 16.16 7.64 4.56
N THR A 87 15.81 8.15 5.74
CA THR A 87 14.41 8.23 6.17
C THR A 87 13.83 9.57 5.72
N VAL A 88 12.67 9.52 5.07
CA VAL A 88 11.95 10.69 4.55
C VAL A 88 10.76 11.01 5.45
N ASN A 89 10.86 12.12 6.18
CA ASN A 89 9.84 12.65 7.09
C ASN A 89 9.11 13.84 6.46
N ILE A 90 7.80 13.68 6.26
CA ILE A 90 6.87 14.71 5.78
C ILE A 90 6.03 15.21 6.95
N THR A 91 6.48 16.30 7.56
CA THR A 91 5.78 16.98 8.66
C THR A 91 5.07 18.28 8.25
N ARG A 92 5.31 18.74 7.02
CA ARG A 92 4.62 19.90 6.46
C ARG A 92 3.13 19.63 6.25
N SER A 93 2.32 20.67 6.28
CA SER A 93 0.87 20.55 6.07
C SER A 93 0.39 20.90 4.66
N GLY A 94 1.17 21.69 3.90
CA GLY A 94 0.89 22.05 2.51
C GLY A 94 1.08 20.88 1.53
N PRO A 95 0.30 20.81 0.42
CA PRO A 95 0.38 19.71 -0.55
C PRO A 95 1.79 19.47 -1.10
N LEU A 96 2.15 18.21 -1.28
CA LEU A 96 3.45 17.78 -1.76
C LEU A 96 3.27 16.62 -2.74
N THR A 97 3.93 16.71 -3.88
CA THR A 97 4.00 15.63 -4.86
C THR A 97 5.45 15.27 -5.13
N LEU A 98 5.82 14.02 -4.82
CA LEU A 98 7.09 13.40 -5.19
C LEU A 98 6.92 12.65 -6.50
N LEU A 99 7.83 12.89 -7.44
CA LEU A 99 7.83 12.30 -8.78
C LEU A 99 9.16 11.55 -8.98
N GLY A 100 9.11 10.23 -9.13
CA GLY A 100 10.29 9.44 -9.50
C GLY A 100 10.60 9.58 -10.99
N GLN A 101 11.87 9.72 -11.33
CA GLN A 101 12.30 9.74 -12.73
C GLN A 101 12.00 8.40 -13.42
N LEU A 102 11.65 8.49 -14.69
CA LEU A 102 11.36 7.36 -15.56
C LEU A 102 12.33 7.37 -16.75
N ASN A 103 12.66 6.18 -17.25
CA ASN A 103 13.40 6.05 -18.49
C ASN A 103 12.54 6.60 -19.65
N THR A 104 13.18 7.17 -20.68
CA THR A 104 12.54 7.52 -21.97
C THR A 104 11.69 6.40 -22.58
N ASN A 105 11.98 5.13 -22.27
CA ASN A 105 11.26 3.95 -22.76
C ASN A 105 10.18 3.43 -21.79
N ALA A 106 9.88 4.12 -20.69
CA ALA A 106 8.92 3.67 -19.67
C ALA A 106 7.48 3.52 -20.20
N LEU A 107 7.19 4.10 -21.37
CA LEU A 107 5.92 3.98 -22.10
C LEU A 107 5.90 2.82 -23.10
N SER A 108 6.98 2.04 -23.23
CA SER A 108 7.01 0.93 -24.17
C SER A 108 6.07 -0.19 -23.69
N PRO A 109 5.16 -0.71 -24.54
CA PRO A 109 4.30 -1.85 -24.21
C PRO A 109 5.07 -3.14 -23.88
N THR A 110 6.36 -3.18 -24.22
CA THR A 110 7.26 -4.31 -23.94
C THR A 110 8.11 -4.09 -22.68
N SER A 111 8.01 -2.94 -22.03
CA SER A 111 8.73 -2.68 -20.78
C SER A 111 8.08 -3.45 -19.64
N ASN A 112 8.90 -4.08 -18.80
CA ASN A 112 8.39 -4.82 -17.65
C ASN A 112 7.88 -3.82 -16.60
N ALA A 113 6.59 -3.87 -16.28
CA ALA A 113 5.96 -3.00 -15.30
C ALA A 113 6.68 -3.01 -13.93
N SER A 114 7.27 -4.15 -13.54
CA SER A 114 8.01 -4.33 -12.29
C SER A 114 9.45 -3.77 -12.29
N ALA A 115 9.92 -3.19 -13.40
CA ALA A 115 11.25 -2.57 -13.53
C ALA A 115 11.19 -1.11 -14.01
N ARG A 116 10.03 -0.44 -13.90
CA ARG A 116 9.82 0.92 -14.44
C ARG A 116 10.46 2.02 -13.60
N ASN A 117 10.48 1.87 -12.29
CA ASN A 117 10.94 2.92 -11.37
C ASN A 117 12.47 2.96 -11.35
N LEU A 118 13.04 4.15 -11.57
CA LEU A 118 14.49 4.39 -11.51
C LEU A 118 14.96 4.92 -10.15
N VAL A 119 14.02 5.18 -9.25
CA VAL A 119 14.27 5.82 -7.95
C VAL A 119 13.94 4.84 -6.85
N THR A 120 14.92 4.58 -5.99
CA THR A 120 14.73 3.77 -4.78
C THR A 120 15.13 4.57 -3.55
N ILE A 121 14.21 4.76 -2.63
CA ILE A 121 14.44 5.31 -1.29
C ILE A 121 14.49 4.12 -0.34
N TRP A 122 15.56 3.98 0.43
CA TRP A 122 15.70 2.82 1.30
C TRP A 122 16.32 3.16 2.63
N ASN A 123 16.04 2.32 3.62
CA ASN A 123 16.75 2.26 4.88
C ASN A 123 16.86 0.79 5.33
N ASN A 124 17.42 0.53 6.51
CA ASN A 124 17.60 -0.83 7.04
C ASN A 124 17.42 -0.88 8.56
N ILE A 125 16.50 -0.06 9.07
CA ILE A 125 16.23 0.06 10.49
C ILE A 125 15.10 -0.90 10.83
N PHE A 126 15.31 -1.78 11.80
CA PHE A 126 14.24 -2.60 12.36
C PHE A 126 14.06 -2.26 13.84
N VAL A 127 12.87 -2.57 14.35
CA VAL A 127 12.50 -2.31 15.75
C VAL A 127 13.35 -3.18 16.68
N GLN A 128 13.93 -2.52 17.68
CA GLN A 128 14.64 -3.16 18.78
C GLN A 128 13.92 -2.86 20.10
N GLU A 129 14.31 -3.54 21.18
CA GLU A 129 13.72 -3.32 22.50
C GLU A 129 13.78 -1.83 22.88
N GLY A 130 12.62 -1.27 23.24
CA GLY A 130 12.47 0.14 23.62
C GLY A 130 12.27 1.11 22.45
N MET A 131 12.28 0.64 21.21
CA MET A 131 11.90 1.44 20.04
C MET A 131 10.39 1.37 19.78
N ASP A 132 9.81 2.46 19.32
CA ASP A 132 8.50 2.46 18.68
C ASP A 132 8.68 2.13 17.18
N ASP A 133 7.71 1.40 16.61
CA ASP A 133 7.69 0.99 15.22
C ASP A 133 7.90 2.15 14.24
N ALA A 134 7.37 3.34 14.55
CA ALA A 134 7.52 4.54 13.73
C ALA A 134 8.99 4.92 13.47
N GLN A 135 9.91 4.54 14.37
CA GLN A 135 11.35 4.80 14.24
C GLN A 135 12.02 3.97 13.13
N SER A 136 11.38 2.89 12.69
CA SER A 136 11.89 2.05 11.59
C SER A 136 11.47 2.54 10.21
N SER A 137 10.48 3.43 10.12
CA SER A 137 9.89 3.81 8.83
C SER A 137 10.89 4.45 7.84
N VAL A 138 10.82 4.01 6.57
CA VAL A 138 11.52 4.64 5.45
C VAL A 138 10.83 5.95 5.05
N LEU A 139 9.50 5.93 4.92
CA LEU A 139 8.66 7.10 4.65
C LEU A 139 7.67 7.33 5.79
N LEU A 140 7.75 8.50 6.42
CA LEU A 140 6.84 8.94 7.47
C LEU A 140 6.07 10.16 6.99
N VAL A 141 4.73 10.09 7.04
CA VAL A 141 3.82 11.19 6.68
C VAL A 141 2.87 11.45 7.84
N ALA A 142 3.21 12.44 8.67
CA ALA A 142 2.46 12.79 9.88
C ALA A 142 2.75 14.23 10.32
N PRO A 143 1.85 14.93 11.03
CA PRO A 143 2.08 16.31 11.47
C PRO A 143 3.29 16.48 12.41
N SER A 144 3.74 15.39 13.03
CA SER A 144 4.96 15.32 13.83
C SER A 144 5.34 13.86 14.06
N PHE A 145 6.58 13.60 14.49
CA PHE A 145 7.00 12.27 14.91
C PHE A 145 6.16 11.72 16.08
N ASN A 146 5.75 12.56 17.02
CA ASN A 146 4.88 12.11 18.12
C ASN A 146 3.50 11.64 17.63
N ALA A 147 3.03 12.14 16.49
CA ALA A 147 1.76 11.73 15.89
C ALA A 147 1.88 10.46 15.05
N SER A 148 3.09 10.05 14.66
CA SER A 148 3.35 8.80 13.96
C SER A 148 3.54 7.61 14.92
N LEU A 149 3.87 7.87 16.20
CA LEU A 149 4.02 6.82 17.19
C LEU A 149 2.84 5.82 17.14
N ILE A 150 3.18 4.55 16.98
CA ILE A 150 2.21 3.47 16.88
C ILE A 150 1.70 3.10 18.28
N GLY A 151 2.62 3.06 19.24
CA GLY A 151 2.39 2.77 20.64
C GLY A 151 2.01 1.32 20.91
N ALA A 152 2.14 0.92 22.18
CA ALA A 152 1.87 -0.45 22.60
C ALA A 152 0.38 -0.69 22.93
N GLY A 153 -0.02 -1.97 22.88
CA GLY A 153 -1.29 -2.43 23.41
C GLY A 153 -2.52 -2.11 22.53
N PRO A 154 -3.73 -2.41 23.05
CA PRO A 154 -4.94 -2.45 22.25
C PRO A 154 -5.38 -1.06 21.77
N THR A 155 -4.98 0.01 22.45
CA THR A 155 -5.31 1.39 22.07
C THR A 155 -4.24 2.03 21.21
N GLY A 156 -2.96 1.64 21.33
CA GLY A 156 -1.84 2.32 20.66
C GLY A 156 -1.53 3.68 21.29
N ALA A 157 -0.79 4.52 20.57
CA ALA A 157 -0.40 5.85 21.05
C ALA A 157 -1.61 6.78 21.30
N PRO A 158 -1.49 7.77 22.22
CA PRO A 158 -2.56 8.72 22.54
C PRO A 158 -2.99 9.56 21.35
N LEU A 159 -4.29 9.92 21.32
CA LEU A 159 -4.85 10.83 20.32
C LEU A 159 -4.12 12.18 20.32
N GLN A 160 -3.82 12.67 19.12
CA GLN A 160 -3.27 14.00 18.89
C GLN A 160 -4.30 14.91 18.21
N PRO A 161 -4.29 16.23 18.50
CA PRO A 161 -5.22 17.20 17.90
C PRO A 161 -4.78 17.70 16.52
N LEU A 162 -3.53 17.40 16.11
CA LEU A 162 -2.96 17.87 14.87
C LEU A 162 -3.33 16.95 13.71
N PHE A 163 -3.54 17.54 12.54
CA PHE A 163 -3.63 16.84 11.26
C PHE A 163 -2.52 17.37 10.36
N GLY A 164 -1.80 16.47 9.70
CA GLY A 164 -0.69 16.78 8.83
C GLY A 164 -1.16 17.15 7.43
N ILE A 165 -0.38 16.72 6.44
CA ILE A 165 -0.68 16.96 5.03
C ILE A 165 -1.99 16.30 4.61
N THR A 166 -2.82 17.04 3.87
CA THR A 166 -4.12 16.56 3.36
C THR A 166 -4.08 16.16 1.88
N ASP A 167 -2.94 16.32 1.22
CA ASP A 167 -2.71 15.99 -0.20
C ASP A 167 -1.22 15.66 -0.44
N PHE A 168 -0.76 14.54 0.11
CA PHE A 168 0.53 13.94 -0.25
C PHE A 168 0.36 12.99 -1.44
N LYS A 169 1.28 13.07 -2.41
CA LYS A 169 1.32 12.15 -3.55
C LYS A 169 2.74 11.66 -3.82
N ALA A 170 2.89 10.39 -4.17
CA ALA A 170 4.14 9.84 -4.69
C ALA A 170 3.89 9.00 -5.95
N TYR A 171 4.69 9.22 -6.99
CA TYR A 171 4.58 8.54 -8.27
C TYR A 171 5.89 7.84 -8.63
N ASN A 172 5.82 6.56 -8.99
CA ASN A 172 6.92 5.80 -9.59
C ASN A 172 8.22 5.78 -8.77
N ILE A 173 8.09 5.56 -7.45
CA ILE A 173 9.20 5.46 -6.52
C ILE A 173 9.15 4.09 -5.83
N ASN A 174 10.31 3.46 -5.68
CA ASN A 174 10.47 2.29 -4.82
C ASN A 174 10.83 2.75 -3.41
N PHE A 175 10.16 2.20 -2.40
CA PHE A 175 10.46 2.39 -0.99
C PHE A 175 10.81 1.03 -0.38
N GLU A 176 11.98 0.92 0.25
CA GLU A 176 12.47 -0.38 0.72
C GLU A 176 13.08 -0.30 2.12
N ASP A 177 12.64 -1.19 3.00
CA ASP A 177 13.39 -1.49 4.22
C ASP A 177 14.18 -2.79 4.00
N ARG A 178 15.51 -2.67 4.08
CA ARG A 178 16.50 -3.72 3.83
C ARG A 178 17.14 -4.22 5.13
N ALA A 179 16.41 -4.18 6.25
CA ALA A 179 16.91 -4.63 7.55
C ALA A 179 17.42 -6.09 7.55
N ALA A 180 16.72 -6.98 6.84
CA ALA A 180 17.10 -8.38 6.67
C ALA A 180 16.38 -9.02 5.48
N ASP A 181 16.90 -10.15 4.99
CA ASP A 181 16.27 -10.99 3.94
C ASP A 181 15.20 -11.96 4.50
N PHE A 182 14.65 -11.65 5.69
CA PHE A 182 13.59 -12.38 6.38
C PHE A 182 12.92 -11.47 7.43
N ALA A 183 11.75 -11.86 7.95
CA ALA A 183 11.10 -11.16 9.07
C ALA A 183 11.93 -11.32 10.38
N ILE A 184 12.83 -10.37 10.63
CA ILE A 184 13.68 -10.33 11.82
C ILE A 184 12.99 -9.65 13.02
N SER A 185 12.26 -8.57 12.73
CA SER A 185 11.36 -7.80 13.58
C SER A 185 10.56 -6.88 12.64
N GLN A 186 9.68 -6.05 13.17
CA GLN A 186 9.05 -4.95 12.42
C GLN A 186 10.11 -4.08 11.75
N ALA A 187 9.91 -3.78 10.47
CA ALA A 187 10.80 -2.94 9.67
C ALA A 187 9.93 -2.20 8.64
N LEU A 188 9.43 -1.03 9.03
CA LEU A 188 8.38 -0.33 8.29
C LEU A 188 8.92 0.32 7.03
N VAL A 189 8.19 0.19 5.92
CA VAL A 189 8.44 1.03 4.74
C VAL A 189 7.66 2.34 4.86
N THR A 190 6.43 2.29 5.35
CA THR A 190 5.57 3.46 5.46
C THR A 190 4.96 3.60 6.85
N ASP A 191 4.82 4.85 7.31
CA ASP A 191 3.98 5.27 8.42
C ASP A 191 3.20 6.52 8.01
N ILE A 192 1.92 6.35 7.70
CA ILE A 192 1.02 7.47 7.37
C ILE A 192 0.05 7.63 8.52
N SER A 193 0.17 8.72 9.28
CA SER A 193 -0.61 8.97 10.49
C SER A 193 -1.15 10.39 10.49
N TYR A 194 -2.44 10.58 10.76
CA TYR A 194 -3.12 11.88 10.73
C TYR A 194 -2.89 12.66 9.41
N ALA A 195 -2.90 11.96 8.27
CA ALA A 195 -2.60 12.53 6.97
C ALA A 195 -3.38 11.82 5.85
N ASN A 196 -3.49 12.49 4.70
CA ASN A 196 -4.03 11.88 3.48
C ASN A 196 -2.92 11.73 2.44
N ALA A 197 -2.69 10.50 1.99
CA ALA A 197 -1.57 10.15 1.13
C ALA A 197 -2.00 9.21 -0.01
N SER A 198 -1.57 9.49 -1.23
CA SER A 198 -1.82 8.62 -2.38
C SER A 198 -0.57 8.25 -3.17
N PHE A 199 -0.53 7.01 -3.67
CA PHE A 199 0.65 6.40 -4.28
C PHE A 199 0.28 5.73 -5.60
N TYR A 200 1.10 5.94 -6.62
CA TYR A 200 0.79 5.53 -8.00
C TYR A 200 2.03 4.92 -8.67
N GLY A 201 1.95 3.66 -9.10
CA GLY A 201 3.10 3.03 -9.75
C GLY A 201 4.27 2.76 -8.80
N CYS A 202 4.04 2.65 -7.50
CA CYS A 202 5.10 2.57 -6.49
C CYS A 202 5.40 1.12 -6.08
N THR A 203 6.58 0.93 -5.49
CA THR A 203 6.94 -0.34 -4.85
C THR A 203 7.17 -0.11 -3.37
N PHE A 204 6.72 -1.04 -2.52
CA PHE A 204 6.98 -1.05 -1.09
C PHE A 204 7.51 -2.41 -0.69
N ALA A 205 8.71 -2.49 -0.15
CA ALA A 205 9.34 -3.78 0.11
C ALA A 205 9.97 -3.88 1.50
N SER A 206 9.48 -4.83 2.30
CA SER A 206 10.09 -5.27 3.57
C SER A 206 9.60 -6.71 3.86
N TYR A 207 9.65 -7.16 5.11
CA TYR A 207 9.19 -8.49 5.52
C TYR A 207 8.09 -8.43 6.57
N GLN A 208 8.36 -7.86 7.73
CA GLN A 208 7.35 -7.67 8.76
C GLN A 208 6.94 -6.19 8.80
N ASP A 209 5.63 -5.95 8.83
CA ASP A 209 5.05 -4.62 9.04
C ASP A 209 5.44 -3.60 7.94
N THR A 210 5.43 -4.04 6.68
CA THR A 210 5.85 -3.21 5.52
C THR A 210 5.04 -1.93 5.38
N TRP A 211 3.71 -2.01 5.43
CA TRP A 211 2.82 -0.89 5.20
C TRP A 211 2.00 -0.57 6.45
N TYR A 212 2.08 0.68 6.93
CA TYR A 212 1.25 1.18 8.01
C TYR A 212 0.36 2.34 7.56
N THR A 213 -0.97 2.14 7.63
CA THR A 213 -1.93 3.25 7.64
C THR A 213 -2.39 3.50 9.06
N GLY A 214 -1.77 4.47 9.71
CA GLY A 214 -1.98 4.82 11.09
C GLY A 214 -3.28 5.55 11.38
N ARG A 215 -3.37 6.05 12.61
CA ARG A 215 -4.60 6.62 13.13
C ARG A 215 -5.02 7.87 12.35
N ASN A 216 -6.32 8.00 12.08
CA ASN A 216 -6.91 9.13 11.35
C ASN A 216 -6.24 9.39 9.99
N ALA A 217 -5.53 8.41 9.42
CA ALA A 217 -4.99 8.50 8.08
C ALA A 217 -5.97 7.94 7.05
N SER A 218 -5.92 8.51 5.85
CA SER A 218 -6.57 7.98 4.66
C SER A 218 -5.53 7.75 3.58
N THR A 219 -5.45 6.53 3.05
CA THR A 219 -4.47 6.16 2.03
C THR A 219 -5.13 5.56 0.80
N TYR A 220 -4.58 5.88 -0.37
CA TYR A 220 -4.99 5.30 -1.67
C TYR A 220 -3.74 4.85 -2.42
N VAL A 221 -3.72 3.58 -2.85
CA VAL A 221 -2.57 2.99 -3.53
C VAL A 221 -3.05 2.31 -4.81
N VAL A 222 -2.40 2.60 -5.94
CA VAL A 222 -2.78 2.03 -7.25
C VAL A 222 -1.58 1.65 -8.12
N ASP A 223 -1.73 0.62 -8.95
CA ASP A 223 -0.69 0.09 -9.85
C ASP A 223 0.65 -0.15 -9.11
N SER A 224 0.57 -0.69 -7.90
CA SER A 224 1.72 -0.78 -7.00
C SER A 224 1.99 -2.21 -6.57
N ILE A 225 3.21 -2.48 -6.12
CA ILE A 225 3.60 -3.78 -5.59
C ILE A 225 4.00 -3.63 -4.13
N ILE A 226 3.42 -4.44 -3.25
CA ILE A 226 3.74 -4.48 -1.83
C ILE A 226 4.27 -5.87 -1.51
N PHE A 227 5.54 -5.94 -1.13
CA PHE A 227 6.23 -7.16 -0.75
C PHE A 227 6.25 -7.32 0.77
N GLY A 228 5.99 -8.54 1.25
CA GLY A 228 6.08 -8.82 2.67
C GLY A 228 5.93 -10.28 3.04
N GLN A 229 5.96 -10.54 4.35
CA GLN A 229 5.86 -11.85 4.97
C GLN A 229 4.85 -11.86 6.12
N THR A 230 5.05 -10.97 7.11
CA THR A 230 4.27 -10.96 8.36
C THR A 230 3.55 -9.64 8.50
N ASP A 231 2.22 -9.68 8.58
CA ASP A 231 1.35 -8.53 8.85
C ASP A 231 1.69 -7.32 7.98
N TYR A 232 2.13 -7.57 6.75
CA TYR A 232 2.81 -6.57 5.96
C TYR A 232 1.87 -5.47 5.42
N LEU A 233 0.56 -5.67 5.54
CA LEU A 233 -0.42 -4.59 5.60
C LEU A 233 -1.00 -4.51 7.02
N PHE A 234 -0.57 -3.55 7.82
CA PHE A 234 -1.16 -3.33 9.13
C PHE A 234 -1.59 -1.88 9.30
N GLY A 235 -2.45 -1.62 10.26
CA GLY A 235 -2.99 -0.28 10.36
C GLY A 235 -4.17 -0.12 11.28
N PHE A 236 -4.62 1.13 11.30
CA PHE A 236 -5.75 1.63 12.06
C PHE A 236 -6.68 2.44 11.16
N GLY A 237 -6.15 3.25 10.24
CA GLY A 237 -6.93 4.19 9.43
C GLY A 237 -7.74 3.55 8.30
N THR A 238 -8.02 4.34 7.26
CA THR A 238 -8.73 3.88 6.05
C THR A 238 -7.75 3.74 4.91
N ALA A 239 -7.55 2.52 4.41
CA ALA A 239 -6.65 2.25 3.29
C ALA A 239 -7.41 1.59 2.13
N TRP A 240 -7.34 2.20 0.95
CA TRP A 240 -7.85 1.63 -0.29
C TRP A 240 -6.68 1.23 -1.20
N PHE A 241 -6.65 -0.03 -1.58
CA PHE A 241 -5.68 -0.59 -2.51
C PHE A 241 -6.40 -1.03 -3.78
N GLU A 242 -6.05 -0.43 -4.90
CA GLU A 242 -6.67 -0.67 -6.21
C GLU A 242 -5.63 -1.25 -7.17
N ASP A 243 -5.93 -2.36 -7.83
CA ASP A 243 -5.03 -2.94 -8.85
C ASP A 243 -3.57 -3.04 -8.38
N ILE A 244 -3.38 -3.54 -7.17
CA ILE A 244 -2.05 -3.78 -6.61
C ILE A 244 -1.67 -5.26 -6.68
N ILE A 245 -0.37 -5.52 -6.52
CA ILE A 245 0.17 -6.86 -6.29
C ILE A 245 0.64 -6.96 -4.84
N LEU A 246 0.04 -7.85 -4.09
CA LEU A 246 0.49 -8.31 -2.77
C LEU A 246 1.41 -9.53 -2.96
N ALA A 247 2.71 -9.34 -2.74
CA ALA A 247 3.74 -10.32 -3.06
C ALA A 247 4.28 -11.00 -1.79
N ASN A 248 3.84 -12.24 -1.55
CA ASN A 248 4.18 -13.05 -0.39
C ASN A 248 5.61 -13.61 -0.51
N ARG A 249 6.57 -13.03 0.22
CA ARG A 249 7.97 -13.51 0.33
C ARG A 249 8.07 -14.80 1.14
N ALA A 250 7.24 -14.91 2.17
CA ALA A 250 7.03 -16.08 3.00
C ALA A 250 5.65 -15.94 3.69
N CYS A 251 5.25 -16.90 4.52
CA CYS A 251 4.05 -16.78 5.35
C CYS A 251 4.45 -16.74 6.83
N GLY A 252 3.97 -15.74 7.56
CA GLY A 252 4.02 -15.65 9.01
C GLY A 252 2.91 -14.72 9.47
N GLY A 253 2.11 -15.08 10.48
CA GLY A 253 0.94 -14.26 10.82
C GLY A 253 -0.09 -14.18 9.68
N GLY A 254 -0.53 -12.98 9.30
CA GLY A 254 -1.42 -12.74 8.17
C GLY A 254 -0.84 -11.78 7.13
N ILE A 255 -1.44 -11.71 5.95
CA ILE A 255 -1.15 -10.64 4.98
C ILE A 255 -1.59 -9.29 5.56
N VAL A 256 -2.84 -9.22 6.06
CA VAL A 256 -3.40 -8.04 6.72
C VAL A 256 -3.50 -8.23 8.23
N ALA A 257 -3.09 -7.23 9.00
CA ALA A 257 -3.35 -7.10 10.43
C ALA A 257 -3.95 -5.72 10.76
N TRP A 258 -5.27 -5.58 10.59
CA TRP A 258 -5.94 -4.31 10.90
C TRP A 258 -6.38 -4.23 12.36
N LYS A 259 -6.24 -3.05 12.94
CA LYS A 259 -6.70 -2.71 14.29
C LYS A 259 -8.19 -2.41 14.27
N GLY A 260 -8.92 -2.96 15.23
CA GLY A 260 -10.25 -2.47 15.54
C GLY A 260 -10.20 -1.28 16.49
N THR A 261 -11.22 -0.43 16.43
CA THR A 261 -11.33 0.75 17.27
C THR A 261 -12.74 1.01 17.79
N ASN A 262 -12.82 1.73 18.91
CA ASN A 262 -14.06 2.29 19.41
C ASN A 262 -14.31 3.65 18.73
N ARG A 263 -15.49 3.82 18.12
CA ARG A 263 -15.86 5.00 17.33
C ARG A 263 -15.89 6.33 18.08
N THR A 264 -15.88 6.36 19.42
CA THR A 264 -15.75 7.62 20.17
C THR A 264 -14.51 8.41 19.74
N ASP A 265 -13.46 7.72 19.31
CA ASP A 265 -12.18 8.32 18.96
C ASP A 265 -12.09 8.75 17.48
N ALA A 266 -13.10 8.38 16.66
CA ALA A 266 -13.16 8.68 15.24
C ALA A 266 -14.59 8.50 14.65
N PRO A 267 -15.56 9.32 15.06
CA PRO A 267 -16.94 9.17 14.64
C PRO A 267 -17.08 9.37 13.13
N GLY A 268 -17.69 8.40 12.46
CA GLY A 268 -18.00 8.47 11.02
C GLY A 268 -16.97 7.83 10.11
N ASN A 269 -15.74 7.52 10.53
CA ASN A 269 -14.75 6.93 9.63
C ASN A 269 -15.01 5.44 9.37
N ARG A 270 -14.80 4.98 8.13
CA ARG A 270 -14.87 3.56 7.74
C ARG A 270 -13.47 2.94 7.72
N TYR A 271 -12.85 2.88 8.89
CA TYR A 271 -11.51 2.31 9.05
C TYR A 271 -11.46 0.85 8.61
N GLY A 272 -10.39 0.51 7.89
CA GLY A 272 -10.22 -0.79 7.29
C GLY A 272 -9.20 -0.79 6.17
N ALA A 273 -8.86 -2.00 5.73
CA ALA A 273 -8.13 -2.26 4.50
C ALA A 273 -9.09 -2.80 3.44
N TYR A 274 -9.22 -2.07 2.33
CA TYR A 274 -10.07 -2.42 1.21
C TYR A 274 -9.17 -2.74 0.02
N ILE A 275 -9.04 -4.03 -0.29
CA ILE A 275 -8.21 -4.55 -1.38
C ILE A 275 -9.13 -4.87 -2.54
N ASN A 276 -9.00 -4.11 -3.63
CA ASN A 276 -9.90 -4.20 -4.77
C ASN A 276 -9.14 -4.42 -6.08
N ASN A 277 -9.71 -5.24 -6.98
CA ASN A 277 -9.19 -5.51 -8.33
C ASN A 277 -7.70 -5.93 -8.34
N SER A 278 -7.23 -6.55 -7.26
CA SER A 278 -5.81 -6.74 -6.99
C SER A 278 -5.38 -8.19 -7.21
N LYS A 279 -4.11 -8.50 -6.92
CA LYS A 279 -3.55 -9.86 -7.01
C LYS A 279 -2.75 -10.18 -5.75
N ILE A 280 -2.92 -11.40 -5.24
CA ILE A 280 -2.03 -12.00 -4.25
C ILE A 280 -1.23 -13.09 -4.95
N ILE A 281 0.09 -12.98 -4.87
CA ILE A 281 1.02 -13.93 -5.50
C ILE A 281 2.13 -14.32 -4.52
N ARG A 282 2.72 -15.50 -4.74
CA ARG A 282 4.07 -15.82 -4.29
C ARG A 282 5.03 -14.81 -4.91
N SER A 283 5.80 -14.16 -4.06
CA SER A 283 6.74 -13.15 -4.54
C SER A 283 7.77 -13.76 -5.50
N PRO A 284 8.11 -13.08 -6.61
CA PRO A 284 9.19 -13.49 -7.50
C PRO A 284 10.56 -13.55 -6.82
N ASP A 285 10.76 -12.78 -5.74
CA ASP A 285 11.99 -12.76 -4.95
C ASP A 285 11.95 -13.67 -3.70
N ALA A 286 10.86 -14.44 -3.51
CA ALA A 286 10.75 -15.40 -2.42
C ALA A 286 11.83 -16.48 -2.54
N ASN A 287 12.33 -16.99 -1.40
CA ASN A 287 13.27 -18.10 -1.39
C ASN A 287 12.68 -19.31 -2.16
N ALA A 288 13.31 -19.65 -3.29
CA ALA A 288 12.82 -20.65 -4.24
C ALA A 288 12.59 -22.04 -3.62
N THR A 289 13.27 -22.37 -2.53
CA THR A 289 13.13 -23.66 -1.82
C THR A 289 12.01 -23.68 -0.78
N LEU A 290 11.50 -22.51 -0.40
CA LEU A 290 10.44 -22.39 0.59
C LEU A 290 9.08 -22.71 -0.02
N ASP A 291 8.52 -23.86 0.33
CA ASP A 291 7.12 -24.18 0.02
C ASP A 291 6.18 -23.39 0.93
N ILE A 292 5.36 -22.53 0.33
CA ILE A 292 4.33 -21.74 1.02
C ILE A 292 2.91 -22.03 0.52
N THR A 293 2.74 -23.08 -0.27
CA THR A 293 1.46 -23.48 -0.86
C THR A 293 0.45 -23.78 0.26
N GLY A 294 -0.68 -23.07 0.26
CA GLY A 294 -1.73 -23.20 1.25
C GLY A 294 -1.32 -22.81 2.68
N LYS A 295 -0.35 -21.91 2.87
CA LYS A 295 0.19 -21.53 4.19
C LYS A 295 -0.04 -20.08 4.60
N CYS A 296 -0.38 -19.18 3.67
CA CYS A 296 -0.53 -17.75 3.94
C CYS A 296 -1.98 -17.40 4.32
N PHE A 297 -2.19 -16.81 5.49
CA PHE A 297 -3.50 -16.30 5.87
C PHE A 297 -3.76 -14.93 5.24
N LEU A 298 -4.98 -14.68 4.78
CA LEU A 298 -5.48 -13.39 4.30
C LEU A 298 -5.36 -12.30 5.37
N GLY A 299 -5.50 -12.66 6.64
CA GLY A 299 -5.27 -11.72 7.73
C GLY A 299 -5.57 -12.27 9.13
N ARG A 300 -5.33 -11.43 10.12
CA ARG A 300 -5.59 -11.66 11.55
C ARG A 300 -5.88 -10.35 12.29
N PRO A 301 -6.67 -10.35 13.38
CA PRO A 301 -7.07 -9.10 14.04
C PRO A 301 -5.95 -8.58 14.91
N TRP A 302 -5.44 -7.36 14.66
CA TRP A 302 -4.25 -6.87 15.38
C TRP A 302 -4.47 -6.68 16.89
N ASN A 303 -5.70 -6.37 17.32
CA ASN A 303 -6.07 -6.25 18.73
C ASN A 303 -7.42 -6.90 19.05
N ASP A 304 -7.68 -7.08 20.34
CA ASP A 304 -8.99 -7.54 20.80
C ASP A 304 -10.06 -6.47 20.64
N LEU A 305 -9.74 -5.17 20.52
CA LEU A 305 -10.71 -4.09 20.20
C LEU A 305 -11.13 -4.06 18.71
N ALA A 306 -10.72 -5.06 17.92
CA ALA A 306 -11.62 -5.61 16.91
C ALA A 306 -13.00 -5.95 17.50
N THR A 307 -13.16 -5.94 18.83
CA THR A 307 -14.40 -5.92 19.60
C THR A 307 -14.76 -4.53 20.13
N THR A 308 -15.83 -3.91 19.60
CA THR A 308 -16.93 -3.41 20.44
C THR A 308 -18.18 -2.94 19.65
N ILE A 309 -19.33 -3.52 20.03
CA ILE A 309 -20.72 -3.01 20.04
C ILE A 309 -21.63 -3.18 18.80
N TYR A 310 -22.42 -4.26 18.87
CA TYR A 310 -23.87 -4.39 18.64
C TYR A 310 -24.53 -4.05 17.28
N MET A 311 -24.91 -5.13 16.60
CA MET A 311 -26.23 -5.37 15.96
C MET A 311 -27.13 -4.16 15.69
N ARG A 312 -27.02 -3.61 14.47
CA ARG A 312 -28.09 -3.34 13.48
C ARG A 312 -27.74 -2.12 12.61
N ARG A 313 -26.80 -2.32 11.67
CA ARG A 313 -26.42 -1.39 10.56
C ARG A 313 -25.79 -0.05 11.00
N PRO A 314 -24.72 0.47 10.37
CA PRO A 314 -23.95 -0.02 9.21
C PRO A 314 -22.66 -0.76 9.64
N TRP A 315 -21.87 -1.26 8.69
CA TRP A 315 -20.60 -2.03 8.81
C TRP A 315 -19.41 -1.27 9.44
N ASN A 316 -19.73 -0.40 10.36
CA ASN A 316 -19.01 0.81 10.65
C ASN A 316 -18.06 0.66 11.86
N ASP A 317 -18.22 -0.41 12.64
CA ASP A 317 -17.65 -0.60 13.97
C ASP A 317 -16.62 -1.75 14.03
N LEU A 318 -16.24 -2.31 12.89
CA LEU A 318 -15.53 -3.58 12.81
C LEU A 318 -14.12 -3.37 12.24
N ALA A 319 -13.13 -4.09 12.77
CA ALA A 319 -11.83 -4.21 12.10
C ALA A 319 -12.08 -4.81 10.72
N THR A 320 -12.01 -3.97 9.68
CA THR A 320 -12.53 -4.28 8.36
C THR A 320 -11.39 -4.63 7.43
N THR A 321 -11.36 -5.87 6.95
CA THR A 321 -10.51 -6.27 5.83
C THR A 321 -11.38 -6.89 4.76
N ILE A 322 -11.36 -6.31 3.56
CA ILE A 322 -12.18 -6.79 2.45
C ILE A 322 -11.30 -7.05 1.24
N TYR A 323 -11.41 -8.24 0.67
CA TYR A 323 -10.83 -8.59 -0.62
C TYR A 323 -11.93 -8.68 -1.68
N MET A 324 -11.87 -7.82 -2.69
CA MET A 324 -12.86 -7.76 -3.77
C MET A 324 -12.19 -7.92 -5.13
N ARG A 325 -12.76 -8.78 -5.98
CA ARG A 325 -12.31 -9.01 -7.36
C ARG A 325 -10.80 -9.26 -7.43
N THR A 326 -10.27 -9.96 -6.43
CA THR A 326 -8.84 -10.15 -6.24
C THR A 326 -8.45 -11.56 -6.70
N PHE A 327 -7.40 -11.65 -7.52
CA PHE A 327 -6.77 -12.93 -7.84
C PHE A 327 -6.00 -13.44 -6.63
N MET A 328 -6.20 -14.70 -6.24
CA MET A 328 -5.49 -15.35 -5.15
C MET A 328 -4.81 -16.61 -5.68
N ASP A 329 -3.48 -16.63 -5.65
CA ASP A 329 -2.71 -17.82 -6.01
C ASP A 329 -2.82 -18.94 -4.95
N ASP A 330 -2.10 -20.04 -5.16
CA ASP A 330 -2.21 -21.25 -4.33
C ASP A 330 -1.48 -21.14 -2.98
N THR A 331 -0.93 -19.96 -2.65
CA THR A 331 -0.32 -19.72 -1.33
C THR A 331 -1.34 -19.56 -0.22
N ILE A 332 -2.59 -19.20 -0.54
CA ILE A 332 -3.62 -18.89 0.46
C ILE A 332 -4.06 -20.13 1.23
N GLN A 333 -3.99 -20.03 2.56
CA GLN A 333 -4.47 -21.03 3.51
C GLN A 333 -6.01 -21.15 3.37
N PRO A 334 -6.60 -22.36 3.20
CA PRO A 334 -8.04 -22.56 2.99
C PRO A 334 -9.00 -21.94 4.03
N ALA A 335 -8.62 -21.90 5.30
CA ALA A 335 -9.30 -21.20 6.39
C ALA A 335 -9.35 -19.68 6.19
N GLY A 336 -8.42 -19.12 5.41
CA GLY A 336 -8.33 -17.70 5.07
C GLY A 336 -7.82 -16.85 6.21
N TRP A 337 -8.46 -16.92 7.37
CA TRP A 337 -8.21 -16.03 8.51
C TRP A 337 -7.70 -16.82 9.71
N THR A 338 -6.92 -16.18 10.57
CA THR A 338 -6.38 -16.81 11.80
C THR A 338 -6.57 -15.90 13.01
N PRO A 339 -6.74 -16.47 14.23
CA PRO A 339 -6.54 -15.70 15.46
C PRO A 339 -5.13 -15.07 15.49
N PHE A 340 -4.97 -14.00 16.27
CA PHE A 340 -3.73 -13.23 16.23
C PHE A 340 -2.53 -14.04 16.75
N ASP A 341 -2.66 -14.63 17.94
CA ASP A 341 -1.62 -15.42 18.59
C ASP A 341 -2.24 -16.46 19.55
N SER A 342 -1.40 -17.26 20.21
CA SER A 342 -1.86 -18.28 21.16
C SER A 342 -2.48 -17.69 22.44
N ALA A 343 -2.19 -16.44 22.79
CA ALA A 343 -2.80 -15.74 23.92
C ALA A 343 -4.19 -15.19 23.56
N ARG A 344 -4.46 -14.97 22.27
CA ARG A 344 -5.75 -14.56 21.69
C ARG A 344 -6.24 -15.61 20.68
N PRO A 345 -6.69 -16.78 21.16
CA PRO A 345 -6.94 -17.95 20.32
C PRO A 345 -8.25 -17.89 19.52
N THR A 346 -8.96 -16.76 19.52
CA THR A 346 -10.26 -16.60 18.85
C THR A 346 -10.28 -15.37 17.98
N ILE A 347 -10.88 -15.49 16.78
CA ILE A 347 -11.31 -14.32 16.01
C ILE A 347 -12.67 -13.90 16.55
N MET A 348 -12.77 -12.65 16.99
CA MET A 348 -14.00 -12.15 17.59
C MET A 348 -15.03 -11.84 16.50
N ASN A 349 -16.32 -12.10 16.77
CA ASN A 349 -17.45 -11.87 15.83
C ASN A 349 -17.65 -10.39 15.42
N THR A 350 -16.87 -9.50 16.02
CA THR A 350 -16.81 -8.07 15.76
C THR A 350 -15.70 -7.70 14.77
N THR A 351 -14.91 -8.67 14.33
CA THR A 351 -13.99 -8.53 13.20
C THR A 351 -14.80 -8.70 11.91
N PHE A 352 -14.62 -7.81 10.94
CA PHE A 352 -15.30 -7.91 9.65
C PHE A 352 -14.32 -8.26 8.56
N TYR A 353 -14.29 -9.55 8.27
CA TYR A 353 -13.54 -10.09 7.15
C TYR A 353 -14.51 -10.47 6.05
N ALA A 354 -14.23 -10.01 4.85
CA ALA A 354 -15.15 -10.21 3.74
C ALA A 354 -14.43 -10.46 2.42
N GLU A 355 -15.08 -11.27 1.60
CA GLU A 355 -14.63 -11.62 0.27
C GLU A 355 -15.74 -11.41 -0.76
N PHE A 356 -15.42 -10.83 -1.92
CA PHE A 356 -16.36 -10.61 -3.01
C PHE A 356 -15.75 -10.91 -4.37
N HIS A 357 -16.25 -11.94 -5.05
CA HIS A 357 -15.84 -12.29 -6.42
C HIS A 357 -14.31 -12.46 -6.59
N ASN A 358 -13.62 -12.93 -5.55
CA ASN A 358 -12.23 -13.34 -5.65
C ASN A 358 -12.11 -14.59 -6.53
N PHE A 359 -10.97 -14.76 -7.19
CA PHE A 359 -10.76 -15.83 -8.16
C PHE A 359 -9.31 -16.36 -8.09
N GLY A 360 -9.04 -17.51 -8.72
CA GLY A 360 -7.75 -18.18 -8.63
C GLY A 360 -7.75 -19.37 -7.66
N PRO A 361 -6.66 -20.14 -7.60
CA PRO A 361 -6.61 -21.38 -6.81
C PRO A 361 -6.77 -21.16 -5.28
N GLY A 362 -6.39 -20.01 -4.75
CA GLY A 362 -6.53 -19.67 -3.33
C GLY A 362 -7.89 -19.11 -2.92
N SER A 363 -8.77 -18.80 -3.88
CA SER A 363 -10.03 -18.09 -3.64
C SER A 363 -11.20 -18.99 -3.25
N ASN A 364 -10.99 -20.30 -3.05
CA ASN A 364 -12.06 -21.19 -2.62
C ASN A 364 -12.45 -20.91 -1.17
N THR A 365 -13.69 -20.45 -0.98
CA THR A 365 -14.18 -20.01 0.33
C THR A 365 -14.84 -21.11 1.17
N SER A 366 -14.94 -22.35 0.65
CA SER A 366 -15.70 -23.43 1.31
C SER A 366 -15.18 -23.85 2.69
N GLN A 367 -13.95 -23.44 3.04
CA GLN A 367 -13.28 -23.76 4.31
C GLN A 367 -13.00 -22.52 5.17
N ARG A 368 -13.45 -21.33 4.75
CA ARG A 368 -13.13 -20.08 5.46
C ARG A 368 -13.67 -20.08 6.88
N VAL A 369 -12.89 -19.51 7.79
CA VAL A 369 -13.30 -19.27 9.18
C VAL A 369 -13.56 -17.77 9.36
N HIS A 370 -14.67 -17.40 10.00
CA HIS A 370 -15.00 -16.00 10.31
C HIS A 370 -15.08 -15.03 9.11
N ASP A 371 -15.55 -15.52 7.97
CA ASP A 371 -15.60 -14.75 6.71
C ASP A 371 -17.04 -14.40 6.29
N HIS A 372 -17.20 -13.25 5.64
CA HIS A 372 -18.45 -12.74 5.07
C HIS A 372 -18.34 -12.71 3.54
N ILE A 373 -18.94 -13.71 2.89
CA ILE A 373 -19.03 -13.73 1.43
C ILE A 373 -20.12 -12.76 0.97
N LEU A 374 -19.70 -11.62 0.43
CA LEU A 374 -20.61 -10.53 0.10
C LEU A 374 -21.48 -10.90 -1.11
N THR A 375 -22.74 -10.49 -1.07
CA THR A 375 -23.59 -10.40 -2.24
C THR A 375 -23.25 -9.15 -3.06
N PRO A 376 -23.64 -9.07 -4.35
CA PRO A 376 -23.47 -7.85 -5.13
C PRO A 376 -24.12 -6.60 -4.52
N ALA A 377 -25.22 -6.77 -3.77
CA ALA A 377 -25.88 -5.67 -3.08
C ALA A 377 -25.07 -5.16 -1.88
N GLU A 378 -24.44 -6.06 -1.11
CA GLU A 378 -23.55 -5.68 0.00
C GLU A 378 -22.24 -5.10 -0.51
N ALA A 379 -21.69 -5.64 -1.59
CA ALA A 379 -20.48 -5.12 -2.22
C ALA A 379 -20.65 -3.68 -2.75
N ALA A 380 -21.88 -3.25 -3.05
CA ALA A 380 -22.16 -1.88 -3.46
C ALA A 380 -21.94 -0.85 -2.34
N ASP A 381 -21.94 -1.27 -1.07
CA ASP A 381 -21.62 -0.42 0.08
C ASP A 381 -20.10 -0.18 0.21
N PHE A 382 -19.26 -0.90 -0.56
CA PHE A 382 -17.80 -0.85 -0.51
C PHE A 382 -17.22 -0.34 -1.83
N THR A 383 -17.57 0.89 -2.18
CA THR A 383 -16.93 1.66 -3.25
C THR A 383 -15.95 2.68 -2.65
N LEU A 384 -15.05 3.24 -3.48
CA LEU A 384 -14.10 4.25 -3.05
C LEU A 384 -14.79 5.43 -2.35
N GLU A 385 -15.85 5.97 -2.97
CA GLU A 385 -16.62 7.09 -2.42
C GLU A 385 -17.40 6.72 -1.16
N GLU A 386 -17.92 5.49 -1.07
CA GLU A 386 -18.60 5.02 0.13
C GLU A 386 -17.64 4.80 1.30
N VAL A 387 -16.43 4.31 1.02
CA VAL A 387 -15.38 4.10 2.02
C VAL A 387 -14.86 5.43 2.57
N PHE A 388 -14.56 6.39 1.69
CA PHE A 388 -14.07 7.70 2.11
C PHE A 388 -15.19 8.70 2.47
N LEU A 389 -16.46 8.32 2.27
CA LEU A 389 -17.66 9.14 2.50
C LEU A 389 -17.74 10.43 1.67
N GLU A 390 -16.86 10.56 0.69
CA GLU A 390 -16.80 11.63 -0.28
C GLU A 390 -16.00 11.17 -1.49
N ARG A 391 -15.98 11.99 -2.55
CA ARG A 391 -15.00 11.84 -3.61
C ARG A 391 -13.69 12.54 -3.20
N PRO A 392 -12.62 11.82 -2.85
CA PRO A 392 -11.48 12.45 -2.18
C PRO A 392 -10.68 13.32 -3.15
N LYS A 393 -10.45 14.59 -2.80
CA LYS A 393 -9.74 15.55 -3.67
C LYS A 393 -8.22 15.33 -3.74
N TRP A 394 -7.69 14.53 -2.82
CA TRP A 394 -6.28 14.19 -2.74
C TRP A 394 -5.90 12.98 -3.61
N ILE A 395 -6.88 12.31 -4.23
CA ILE A 395 -6.68 11.24 -5.21
C ILE A 395 -6.61 11.83 -6.63
N ASP A 396 -5.65 11.36 -7.43
CA ASP A 396 -5.50 11.65 -8.85
C ASP A 396 -6.32 10.68 -9.70
N PHE A 397 -7.58 11.03 -9.94
CA PHE A 397 -8.48 10.27 -10.82
C PHE A 397 -8.11 10.34 -12.31
N THR A 398 -7.03 11.05 -12.68
CA THR A 398 -6.50 11.02 -14.06
C THR A 398 -5.45 9.95 -14.26
N TYR A 399 -5.08 9.21 -13.22
CA TYR A 399 -4.20 8.06 -13.32
C TYR A 399 -4.93 6.89 -14.00
N GLU A 400 -4.46 6.53 -15.19
CA GLU A 400 -4.95 5.35 -15.92
C GLU A 400 -4.17 4.13 -15.42
N HIS A 401 -4.86 3.02 -15.13
CA HIS A 401 -4.29 1.75 -14.68
C HIS A 401 -5.04 0.58 -15.33
#